data_AF-A0A934GVE4-F1
#
_entry.id   AF-A0A934GVE4-F1
#
_cell.length_a   1.000
_cell.length_b   1.000
_cell.length_c   1.000
_cell.angle_alpha   90.00
_cell.angle_beta   90.00
_cell.angle_gamma   90.00
#
_symmetry.space_group_name_H-M   'P 1'
#
loop_
_entity.id
_entity.type
_entity.pdbx_description
1 polymer ?
#
loop_
_entity_poly.entity_id
_entity_poly.type
_entity_poly.pdbx_seq_one_letter_code
_entity_poly.pdbx_strand_id
1 'polypeptide(L)'
;MARIANEQFWVKVKALLDSDTPITQINAFCLYAYSEGVLAGERQRLKLKKEKLPYRIQIWSEFWSSSFPDEEILYRIILNREHWYDGRPIYKPAFDESDLPIIHYHRKYMPLEIKLATLDISQCRKQEMINSLSKILDMGWHGPSSEVWIYITYLFDRINHPEAVNILADFLEKQIDWKYESPTKWNIYRAALNVFYHYQTPKAMQAIKNRPELEEILKEGVVEGYGWLLKKIP
;
A
#
# COMPACT_ATOMS: atom_id res chain seq x y z
N MET A 1 3.98 -15.98 -10.25
CA MET A 1 4.59 -17.30 -10.52
C MET A 1 6.07 -17.34 -10.12
N ALA A 2 6.38 -17.36 -8.82
CA ALA A 2 7.75 -17.56 -8.32
C ALA A 2 7.72 -18.39 -7.04
N ARG A 3 7.28 -19.64 -7.16
CA ARG A 3 7.45 -20.68 -6.12
C ARG A 3 8.56 -21.67 -6.48
N ILE A 4 9.38 -21.37 -7.48
CA ILE A 4 10.03 -22.42 -8.28
C ILE A 4 11.54 -22.24 -8.21
N ALA A 5 12.13 -22.72 -7.10
CA ALA A 5 13.50 -23.20 -6.94
C ALA A 5 13.98 -22.96 -5.50
N ASN A 6 13.80 -23.95 -4.64
CA ASN A 6 14.38 -23.94 -3.29
C ASN A 6 15.90 -24.20 -3.35
N GLU A 7 16.60 -24.08 -2.23
CA GLU A 7 18.06 -24.32 -2.15
C GLU A 7 18.45 -25.71 -2.71
N GLN A 8 17.63 -26.73 -2.44
CA GLN A 8 17.84 -28.09 -2.95
C GLN A 8 17.77 -28.18 -4.47
N PHE A 9 16.89 -27.40 -5.11
CA PHE A 9 16.82 -27.32 -6.57
C PHE A 9 18.13 -26.78 -7.15
N TRP A 10 18.69 -25.72 -6.58
CA TRP A 10 19.94 -25.13 -7.08
C TRP A 10 21.17 -25.99 -6.83
N VAL A 11 21.20 -26.74 -5.72
CA VAL A 11 22.22 -27.78 -5.47
C VAL A 11 22.17 -28.85 -6.57
N LYS A 12 20.96 -29.29 -6.95
CA LYS A 12 20.79 -30.27 -8.02
C LYS A 12 21.18 -29.71 -9.40
N VAL A 13 20.81 -28.48 -9.72
CA VAL A 13 21.21 -27.82 -10.97
C VAL A 13 22.73 -27.68 -11.06
N LYS A 14 23.39 -27.30 -9.96
CA LYS A 14 24.86 -27.18 -9.91
C LYS A 14 25.55 -28.53 -10.13
N ALA A 15 25.05 -29.60 -9.53
CA ALA A 15 25.58 -30.96 -9.73
C ALA A 15 25.40 -31.47 -11.18
N LEU A 16 24.42 -30.95 -11.91
CA LEU A 16 24.14 -31.33 -13.30
C LEU A 16 24.97 -30.55 -14.33
N LEU A 17 25.78 -29.57 -13.91
CA LEU A 17 26.74 -28.89 -14.78
C LEU A 17 27.86 -29.82 -15.26
N ASP A 18 28.14 -30.87 -14.48
CA ASP A 18 29.15 -31.89 -14.80
C ASP A 18 28.50 -33.17 -15.38
N SER A 19 27.27 -33.08 -15.89
CA SER A 19 26.56 -34.24 -16.45
C SER A 19 27.18 -34.69 -17.79
N ASP A 20 27.30 -36.01 -17.97
CA ASP A 20 27.71 -36.63 -19.25
C ASP A 20 26.70 -36.41 -20.39
N THR A 21 25.51 -35.88 -20.10
CA THR A 21 24.48 -35.59 -21.09
C THR A 21 24.54 -34.11 -21.51
N PRO A 22 24.91 -33.78 -22.77
CA PRO A 22 25.10 -32.40 -23.21
C PRO A 22 23.84 -31.52 -23.06
N ILE A 23 22.65 -32.08 -23.28
CA ILE A 23 21.38 -31.36 -23.12
C ILE A 23 21.14 -30.98 -21.66
N THR A 24 21.44 -31.90 -20.73
CA THR A 24 21.31 -31.67 -19.29
C THR A 24 22.28 -30.60 -18.83
N GLN A 25 23.51 -30.62 -19.34
CA GLN A 25 24.53 -29.61 -19.05
C GLN A 25 24.15 -28.22 -19.54
N ILE A 26 23.66 -28.08 -20.78
CA ILE A 26 23.22 -26.79 -21.34
C ILE A 26 22.06 -26.21 -20.53
N ASN A 27 21.05 -27.03 -20.21
CA ASN A 27 19.92 -26.59 -19.40
C ASN A 27 20.34 -26.18 -17.99
N ALA A 28 21.25 -26.93 -17.36
CA ALA A 28 21.81 -26.58 -16.07
C ALA A 28 22.61 -25.28 -16.12
N PHE A 29 23.39 -25.06 -17.18
CA PHE A 29 24.18 -23.85 -17.39
C PHE A 29 23.29 -22.60 -17.51
N CYS A 30 22.23 -22.66 -18.33
CA CYS A 30 21.28 -21.57 -18.50
C CYS A 30 20.54 -21.24 -17.19
N LEU A 31 20.10 -22.26 -16.45
CA LEU A 31 19.39 -22.08 -15.18
C LEU A 31 20.32 -21.54 -14.07
N TYR A 32 21.57 -22.02 -14.00
CA TYR A 32 22.54 -21.60 -13.01
C TYR A 32 22.96 -20.14 -13.20
N ALA A 33 23.25 -19.71 -14.44
CA ALA A 33 23.57 -18.32 -14.73
C ALA A 33 22.40 -17.37 -14.41
N TYR A 34 21.16 -17.80 -14.69
CA TYR A 34 19.96 -17.03 -14.36
C TYR A 34 19.77 -16.87 -12.84
N SER A 35 20.04 -17.91 -12.05
CA SER A 35 19.89 -17.86 -10.59
C SER A 35 20.98 -17.07 -9.88
N GLU A 36 22.21 -17.14 -10.36
CA GLU A 36 23.29 -16.26 -9.90
C GLU A 36 22.93 -14.78 -10.15
N GLY A 37 22.30 -14.46 -11.29
CA GLY A 37 21.76 -13.12 -11.56
C GLY A 37 20.69 -12.67 -10.56
N VAL A 38 19.74 -13.56 -10.23
CA VAL A 38 18.69 -13.27 -9.23
C VAL A 38 19.26 -13.12 -7.81
N LEU A 39 20.17 -14.01 -7.40
CA LEU A 39 20.82 -13.96 -6.09
C LEU A 39 21.74 -12.74 -5.96
N ALA A 40 22.49 -12.40 -7.01
CA ALA A 40 23.30 -11.18 -7.07
C ALA A 40 22.41 -9.93 -6.98
N GLY A 41 21.29 -9.91 -7.71
CA GLY A 41 20.29 -8.84 -7.63
C GLY A 41 19.70 -8.69 -6.23
N GLU A 42 19.35 -9.78 -5.57
CA GLU A 42 18.79 -9.75 -4.21
C GLU A 42 19.83 -9.36 -3.15
N ARG A 43 21.08 -9.84 -3.26
CA ARG A 43 22.19 -9.40 -2.42
C ARG A 43 22.48 -7.92 -2.60
N GLN A 44 22.48 -7.44 -3.84
CA GLN A 44 22.67 -6.03 -4.14
C GLN A 44 21.50 -5.19 -3.61
N ARG A 45 20.25 -5.65 -3.75
CA ARG A 45 19.06 -5.02 -3.16
C ARG A 45 19.18 -4.90 -1.65
N LEU A 46 19.58 -5.95 -0.95
CA LEU A 46 19.75 -5.95 0.50
C LEU A 46 20.94 -5.10 0.97
N LYS A 47 22.06 -5.12 0.23
CA LYS A 47 23.23 -4.27 0.48
C LYS A 47 22.87 -2.80 0.31
N LEU A 48 22.23 -2.45 -0.80
CA LEU A 48 21.68 -1.11 -1.04
C LEU A 48 20.67 -0.74 0.05
N LYS A 49 19.81 -1.65 0.50
CA LYS A 49 18.87 -1.39 1.60
C LYS A 49 19.58 -1.02 2.91
N LYS A 50 20.71 -1.66 3.23
CA LYS A 50 21.54 -1.35 4.42
C LYS A 50 22.31 -0.04 4.26
N GLU A 51 22.93 0.17 3.09
CA GLU A 51 23.70 1.38 2.75
C GLU A 51 22.81 2.62 2.54
N LYS A 52 21.49 2.42 2.35
CA LYS A 52 20.49 3.48 2.24
C LYS A 52 19.98 3.98 3.60
N LEU A 53 20.25 3.27 4.70
CA LEU A 53 19.85 3.69 6.05
C LEU A 53 20.55 5.00 6.49
N PRO A 54 21.87 5.18 6.26
CA PRO A 54 22.56 6.44 6.50
C PRO A 54 22.10 7.59 5.59
N TYR A 55 21.83 7.32 4.30
CA TYR A 55 21.28 8.32 3.37
C TYR A 55 19.84 8.73 3.72
N ARG A 56 19.04 7.80 4.28
CA ARG A 56 17.73 8.11 4.90
C ARG A 56 17.92 9.12 6.03
N ILE A 57 18.89 8.92 6.93
CA ILE A 57 19.14 9.84 8.05
C ILE A 57 19.55 11.25 7.56
N GLN A 58 20.32 11.34 6.46
CA GLN A 58 20.79 12.62 5.92
C GLN A 58 19.68 13.44 5.22
N ILE A 59 18.87 12.81 4.36
CA ILE A 59 17.69 13.47 3.74
C ILE A 59 16.66 13.86 4.82
N TRP A 60 16.58 13.09 5.90
CA TRP A 60 15.70 13.40 7.03
C TRP A 60 16.21 14.56 7.87
N SER A 61 17.53 14.76 7.99
CA SER A 61 18.10 15.88 8.77
C SER A 61 17.82 17.28 8.18
N GLU A 62 17.61 17.39 6.87
CA GLU A 62 17.28 18.66 6.21
C GLU A 62 15.78 19.01 6.27
N PHE A 63 14.92 18.05 6.64
CA PHE A 63 13.46 18.24 6.63
C PHE A 63 12.77 17.96 7.98
N TRP A 64 13.26 17.03 8.82
CA TRP A 64 12.59 16.59 10.06
C TRP A 64 13.57 16.01 11.09
N SER A 65 13.82 16.74 12.17
CA SER A 65 14.50 16.19 13.35
C SER A 65 13.52 15.38 14.19
N SER A 66 13.88 14.13 14.46
CA SER A 66 13.32 13.21 15.44
C SER A 66 12.41 12.10 14.90
N SER A 67 12.57 10.96 15.56
CA SER A 67 11.89 9.69 15.39
C SER A 67 10.37 9.83 15.58
N PHE A 68 9.63 10.27 14.55
CA PHE A 68 8.17 10.41 14.64
C PHE A 68 7.43 9.19 14.03
N PRO A 69 6.32 8.72 14.65
CA PRO A 69 5.50 7.64 14.12
C PRO A 69 4.72 8.07 12.88
N ASP A 70 4.65 7.22 11.86
CA ASP A 70 4.04 7.48 10.53
C ASP A 70 2.62 8.07 10.58
N GLU A 71 1.87 7.77 11.64
CA GLU A 71 0.52 8.28 11.92
C GLU A 71 0.47 9.80 12.22
N GLU A 72 1.55 10.38 12.77
CA GLU A 72 1.60 11.80 13.11
C GLU A 72 1.59 12.68 11.87
N ILE A 73 2.18 12.21 10.76
CA ILE A 73 2.17 12.92 9.47
C ILE A 73 0.72 13.06 8.98
N LEU A 74 -0.04 11.96 9.02
CA LEU A 74 -1.45 11.97 8.67
C LEU A 74 -2.24 12.90 9.60
N TYR A 75 -1.95 12.86 10.90
CA TYR A 75 -2.60 13.73 11.88
C TYR A 75 -2.31 15.21 11.61
N ARG A 76 -1.09 15.58 11.22
CA ARG A 76 -0.72 16.96 10.85
C ARG A 76 -1.49 17.44 9.62
N ILE A 77 -1.69 16.59 8.62
CA ILE A 77 -2.56 16.92 7.48
C ILE A 77 -3.98 17.17 7.97
N ILE A 78 -4.53 16.28 8.80
CA ILE A 78 -5.89 16.44 9.32
C ILE A 78 -6.02 17.70 10.17
N LEU A 79 -5.00 18.06 10.95
CA LEU A 79 -5.01 19.26 11.78
C LEU A 79 -4.66 20.55 11.03
N ASN A 80 -4.19 20.48 9.78
CA ASN A 80 -3.80 21.67 9.04
C ASN A 80 -5.03 22.56 8.81
N ARG A 81 -4.95 23.81 9.31
CA ARG A 81 -6.03 24.79 9.25
C ARG A 81 -6.46 25.09 7.82
N GLU A 82 -5.54 25.06 6.88
CA GLU A 82 -5.81 25.33 5.46
C GLU A 82 -6.74 24.30 4.83
N HIS A 83 -6.89 23.12 5.42
CA HIS A 83 -7.78 22.10 4.90
C HIS A 83 -9.23 22.24 5.39
N TRP A 84 -9.55 23.20 6.25
CA TRP A 84 -10.88 23.33 6.85
C TRP A 84 -11.47 24.72 6.62
N TYR A 85 -12.79 24.80 6.42
CA TYR A 85 -13.45 26.09 6.27
C TYR A 85 -13.35 26.93 7.55
N ASP A 86 -13.52 26.30 8.72
CA ASP A 86 -13.44 26.94 10.03
C ASP A 86 -12.01 26.97 10.61
N GLY A 87 -11.00 26.60 9.81
CA GLY A 87 -9.61 26.56 10.24
C GLY A 87 -9.30 25.47 11.28
N ARG A 88 -10.19 24.51 11.50
CA ARG A 88 -9.99 23.35 12.39
C ARG A 88 -10.84 22.15 11.97
N PRO A 89 -10.42 20.91 12.30
CA PRO A 89 -11.25 19.73 12.08
C PRO A 89 -12.51 19.76 12.94
N ILE A 90 -13.61 19.29 12.33
CA ILE A 90 -14.90 19.12 12.98
C ILE A 90 -15.14 17.62 13.14
N TYR A 91 -15.63 17.21 14.31
CA TYR A 91 -15.90 15.82 14.65
C TYR A 91 -17.37 15.62 14.98
N LYS A 92 -17.94 14.55 14.45
CA LYS A 92 -19.29 14.07 14.73
C LYS A 92 -19.33 13.44 16.12
N PRO A 93 -20.42 13.60 16.88
CA PRO A 93 -20.54 13.07 18.25
C PRO A 93 -20.67 11.55 18.30
N ALA A 94 -21.03 10.90 17.19
CA ALA A 94 -21.16 9.46 17.08
C ALA A 94 -20.54 8.97 15.76
N PHE A 95 -20.06 7.72 15.77
CA PHE A 95 -19.60 7.00 14.59
C PHE A 95 -20.20 5.59 14.59
N ASP A 96 -20.36 5.01 13.40
CA ASP A 96 -20.68 3.60 13.24
C ASP A 96 -19.38 2.79 13.29
N GLU A 97 -19.36 1.68 14.03
CA GLU A 97 -18.20 0.77 14.05
C GLU A 97 -17.93 0.18 12.66
N SER A 98 -18.94 0.10 11.79
CA SER A 98 -18.77 -0.27 10.39
C SER A 98 -17.98 0.77 9.58
N ASP A 99 -17.96 2.03 10.01
CA ASP A 99 -17.25 3.13 9.35
C ASP A 99 -15.77 3.24 9.80
N LEU A 100 -15.33 2.43 10.77
CA LEU A 100 -13.94 2.42 11.18
C LEU A 100 -13.04 1.93 10.04
N PRO A 101 -11.92 2.61 9.74
CA PRO A 101 -10.88 2.08 8.87
C PRO A 101 -10.11 0.99 9.62
N ILE A 102 -10.72 -0.18 9.83
CA ILE A 102 -10.18 -1.24 10.68
C ILE A 102 -8.91 -1.82 10.04
N ILE A 103 -7.77 -1.65 10.70
CA ILE A 103 -6.49 -2.28 10.36
C ILE A 103 -6.00 -3.17 11.52
N HIS A 104 -6.35 -2.83 12.76
CA HIS A 104 -6.13 -3.66 13.95
C HIS A 104 -7.46 -3.97 14.64
N TYR A 105 -7.55 -4.97 15.53
CA TYR A 105 -8.77 -5.24 16.30
C TYR A 105 -8.48 -5.07 17.79
N HIS A 106 -8.47 -3.82 18.29
CA HIS A 106 -8.44 -3.57 19.73
C HIS A 106 -8.92 -2.16 20.12
N ARG A 107 -10.18 -2.04 20.55
CA ARG A 107 -10.89 -0.79 20.93
C ARG A 107 -10.15 0.11 21.93
N LYS A 108 -9.30 -0.46 22.79
CA LYS A 108 -8.48 0.26 23.80
C LYS A 108 -7.29 1.02 23.20
N TYR A 109 -6.85 0.69 21.98
CA TYR A 109 -5.64 1.20 21.35
C TYR A 109 -5.91 1.86 19.98
N MET A 110 -7.16 2.28 19.70
CA MET A 110 -7.60 2.85 18.41
C MET A 110 -7.90 4.36 18.43
N PRO A 111 -7.05 5.24 19.00
CA PRO A 111 -7.37 6.66 19.06
C PRO A 111 -7.41 7.32 17.67
N LEU A 112 -6.65 6.82 16.69
CA LEU A 112 -6.64 7.40 15.34
C LEU A 112 -7.85 6.95 14.51
N GLU A 113 -8.14 5.65 14.42
CA GLU A 113 -9.27 5.13 13.63
C GLU A 113 -10.60 5.77 14.06
N ILE A 114 -10.82 5.93 15.37
CA ILE A 114 -12.02 6.60 15.92
C ILE A 114 -12.05 8.08 15.51
N LYS A 115 -10.91 8.78 15.59
CA LYS A 115 -10.82 10.17 15.13
C LYS A 115 -11.15 10.25 13.65
N LEU A 116 -10.60 9.38 12.82
CA LEU A 116 -10.88 9.34 11.38
C LEU A 116 -12.36 9.05 11.08
N ALA A 117 -12.99 8.12 11.80
CA ALA A 117 -14.40 7.77 11.63
C ALA A 117 -15.34 8.90 12.06
N THR A 118 -14.95 9.68 13.06
CA THR A 118 -15.72 10.83 13.56
C THR A 118 -15.48 12.11 12.78
N LEU A 119 -14.47 12.21 11.90
CA LEU A 119 -14.24 13.44 11.12
C LEU A 119 -15.45 13.77 10.23
N ASP A 120 -15.91 15.03 10.31
CA ASP A 120 -16.89 15.58 9.38
C ASP A 120 -16.21 16.18 8.15
N ILE A 121 -15.86 15.31 7.22
CA ILE A 121 -15.19 15.66 5.96
C ILE A 121 -16.03 16.63 5.09
N SER A 122 -17.33 16.80 5.34
CA SER A 122 -18.15 17.80 4.62
C SER A 122 -17.66 19.25 4.85
N GLN A 123 -16.99 19.49 5.98
CA GLN A 123 -16.45 20.79 6.37
C GLN A 123 -14.99 21.01 5.92
N CYS A 124 -14.46 20.06 5.15
CA CYS A 124 -13.12 20.10 4.61
C CYS A 124 -13.09 20.81 3.24
N ARG A 125 -12.03 21.56 2.99
CA ARG A 125 -11.65 22.01 1.65
C ARG A 125 -11.01 20.82 0.91
N LYS A 126 -11.82 20.17 0.08
CA LYS A 126 -11.52 18.84 -0.47
C LYS A 126 -10.24 18.81 -1.29
N GLN A 127 -10.04 19.81 -2.15
CA GLN A 127 -8.90 19.84 -3.08
C GLN A 127 -7.58 19.95 -2.32
N GLU A 128 -7.52 20.82 -1.32
CA GLU A 128 -6.34 21.08 -0.51
C GLU A 128 -5.96 19.84 0.31
N MET A 129 -6.96 19.17 0.90
CA MET A 129 -6.73 17.91 1.60
C MET A 129 -6.26 16.81 0.64
N ILE A 130 -6.89 16.66 -0.53
CA ILE A 130 -6.48 15.68 -1.54
C ILE A 130 -5.04 15.91 -1.98
N ASN A 131 -4.67 17.16 -2.27
CA ASN A 131 -3.32 17.52 -2.68
C ASN A 131 -2.26 17.20 -1.60
N SER A 132 -2.61 17.37 -0.33
CA SER A 132 -1.71 17.02 0.77
C SER A 132 -1.59 15.51 0.96
N LEU A 133 -2.70 14.78 0.84
CA LEU A 133 -2.74 13.33 0.93
C LEU A 133 -2.00 12.66 -0.24
N SER A 134 -2.15 13.18 -1.47
CA SER A 134 -1.48 12.66 -2.67
C SER A 134 0.05 12.74 -2.55
N LYS A 135 0.56 13.87 -2.02
CA LYS A 135 1.99 14.03 -1.74
C LYS A 135 2.54 12.94 -0.83
N ILE A 136 1.77 12.46 0.15
CA ILE A 136 2.20 11.35 1.00
C ILE A 136 2.29 10.05 0.19
N LEU A 137 1.31 9.75 -0.66
CA LEU A 137 1.32 8.54 -1.50
C LEU A 137 2.49 8.57 -2.50
N ASP A 138 2.84 9.75 -3.00
CA ASP A 138 3.96 9.96 -3.93
C ASP A 138 5.35 9.78 -3.28
N MET A 139 5.46 9.80 -1.94
CA MET A 139 6.73 9.53 -1.24
C MET A 139 7.27 8.11 -1.45
N GLY A 140 6.44 7.20 -1.97
CA GLY A 140 6.83 5.86 -2.41
C GLY A 140 7.48 4.99 -1.33
N TRP A 141 8.63 4.36 -1.61
CA TRP A 141 9.34 3.48 -0.66
C TRP A 141 9.94 4.23 0.56
N HIS A 142 9.96 5.57 0.50
CA HIS A 142 10.28 6.43 1.64
C HIS A 142 9.02 6.95 2.36
N GLY A 143 7.85 6.56 1.86
CA GLY A 143 6.55 6.90 2.40
C GLY A 143 6.20 6.12 3.68
N PRO A 144 5.00 6.39 4.21
CA PRO A 144 4.58 5.92 5.52
C PRO A 144 4.27 4.42 5.52
N SER A 145 4.00 3.87 6.70
CA SER A 145 3.56 2.48 6.85
C SER A 145 2.33 2.14 6.01
N SER A 146 2.12 0.85 5.79
CA SER A 146 0.95 0.37 5.04
C SER A 146 -0.38 0.75 5.68
N GLU A 147 -0.41 0.87 7.00
CA GLU A 147 -1.55 1.32 7.78
C GLU A 147 -1.95 2.72 7.34
N VAL A 148 -0.97 3.62 7.21
CA VAL A 148 -1.21 4.99 6.77
C VAL A 148 -1.71 5.05 5.33
N TRP A 149 -1.20 4.21 4.43
CA TRP A 149 -1.73 4.14 3.07
C TRP A 149 -3.21 3.73 3.05
N ILE A 150 -3.61 2.79 3.90
CA ILE A 150 -5.01 2.40 4.06
C ILE A 150 -5.83 3.54 4.65
N TYR A 151 -5.33 4.26 5.68
CA TYR A 151 -6.02 5.43 6.24
C TYR A 151 -6.19 6.56 5.22
N ILE A 152 -5.19 6.81 4.37
CA ILE A 152 -5.30 7.80 3.29
C ILE A 152 -6.36 7.36 2.28
N THR A 153 -6.37 6.07 1.92
CA THR A 153 -7.36 5.50 0.99
C THR A 153 -8.77 5.60 1.58
N TYR A 154 -8.93 5.36 2.89
CA TYR A 154 -10.18 5.62 3.61
C TYR A 154 -10.59 7.09 3.53
N LEU A 155 -9.67 8.03 3.76
CA LEU A 155 -9.99 9.46 3.66
C LEU A 155 -10.41 9.85 2.24
N PHE A 156 -9.78 9.28 1.20
CA PHE A 156 -10.18 9.51 -0.18
C PHE A 156 -11.60 9.02 -0.50
N ASP A 157 -12.04 7.93 0.10
CA ASP A 157 -13.43 7.49 0.04
C ASP A 157 -14.36 8.54 0.66
N ARG A 158 -14.05 8.98 1.88
CA ARG A 158 -14.89 9.93 2.65
C ARG A 158 -14.93 11.33 2.06
N ILE A 159 -13.85 11.79 1.42
CA ILE A 159 -13.79 13.09 0.75
C ILE A 159 -14.77 13.14 -0.43
N ASN A 160 -15.04 11.99 -1.07
CA ASN A 160 -15.98 11.87 -2.17
C ASN A 160 -15.68 12.91 -3.29
N HIS A 161 -14.47 12.84 -3.85
CA HIS A 161 -13.97 13.62 -4.96
C HIS A 161 -13.35 12.72 -6.08
N PRO A 162 -13.75 12.87 -7.35
CA PRO A 162 -13.33 11.99 -8.45
C PRO A 162 -11.82 11.87 -8.67
N GLU A 163 -11.05 12.91 -8.32
CA GLU A 163 -9.60 12.92 -8.49
C GLU A 163 -8.89 11.83 -7.65
N ALA A 164 -9.51 11.41 -6.55
CA ALA A 164 -9.02 10.30 -5.73
C ALA A 164 -8.77 9.03 -6.56
N VAL A 165 -9.64 8.74 -7.55
CA VAL A 165 -9.49 7.57 -8.43
C VAL A 165 -8.19 7.65 -9.22
N ASN A 166 -7.86 8.83 -9.75
CA ASN A 166 -6.63 9.02 -10.53
C ASN A 166 -5.40 8.81 -9.65
N ILE A 167 -5.38 9.45 -8.49
CA ILE A 167 -4.25 9.40 -7.56
C ILE A 167 -4.03 7.96 -7.06
N LEU A 168 -5.10 7.25 -6.70
CA LEU A 168 -5.00 5.87 -6.25
C LEU A 168 -4.56 4.91 -7.36
N ALA A 169 -5.09 5.05 -8.58
CA ALA A 169 -4.67 4.20 -9.70
C ALA A 169 -3.17 4.37 -10.00
N ASP A 170 -2.69 5.61 -10.01
CA ASP A 170 -1.28 5.95 -10.19
C ASP A 170 -0.41 5.42 -9.02
N PHE A 171 -0.89 5.55 -7.78
CA PHE A 171 -0.21 5.03 -6.59
C PHE A 171 -0.06 3.51 -6.66
N LEU A 172 -1.13 2.78 -7.02
CA LEU A 172 -1.07 1.32 -7.17
C LEU A 172 -0.03 0.93 -8.21
N GLU A 173 -0.07 1.53 -9.40
CA GLU A 173 0.87 1.26 -10.49
C GLU A 173 2.33 1.53 -10.08
N LYS A 174 2.59 2.71 -9.50
CA LYS A 174 3.95 3.16 -9.19
C LYS A 174 4.54 2.50 -7.95
N GLN A 175 3.71 2.10 -6.97
CA GLN A 175 4.20 1.74 -5.63
C GLN A 175 3.77 0.36 -5.14
N ILE A 176 2.72 -0.24 -5.68
CA ILE A 176 2.12 -1.48 -5.14
C ILE A 176 2.19 -2.64 -6.12
N ASP A 177 1.84 -2.44 -7.39
CA ASP A 177 1.64 -3.52 -8.37
C ASP A 177 2.88 -4.40 -8.53
N TRP A 178 4.07 -3.80 -8.55
CA TRP A 178 5.36 -4.49 -8.69
C TRP A 178 5.85 -5.17 -7.40
N LYS A 179 5.19 -4.95 -6.24
CA LYS A 179 5.57 -5.60 -4.98
C LYS A 179 5.10 -7.05 -4.98
N TYR A 180 5.86 -7.89 -4.26
CA TYR A 180 5.49 -9.29 -4.02
C TYR A 180 4.15 -9.42 -3.30
N GLU A 181 3.45 -10.52 -3.59
CA GLU A 181 2.21 -10.89 -2.90
C GLU A 181 2.43 -11.00 -1.39
N SER A 182 1.65 -10.24 -0.63
CA SER A 182 1.69 -10.18 0.83
C SER A 182 0.34 -9.74 1.39
N PRO A 183 -0.02 -10.13 2.63
CA PRO A 183 -1.28 -9.69 3.26
C PRO A 183 -1.46 -8.16 3.22
N THR A 184 -0.36 -7.42 3.38
CA THR A 184 -0.33 -5.97 3.27
C THR A 184 -0.74 -5.46 1.88
N LYS A 185 -0.20 -6.05 0.80
CA LYS A 185 -0.58 -5.72 -0.58
C LYS A 185 -2.08 -5.96 -0.78
N TRP A 186 -2.58 -7.09 -0.29
CA TRP A 186 -4.01 -7.45 -0.36
C TRP A 186 -4.90 -6.46 0.39
N ASN A 187 -4.51 -5.99 1.56
CA ASN A 187 -5.27 -4.97 2.30
C ASN A 187 -5.29 -3.62 1.57
N ILE A 188 -4.17 -3.20 0.98
CA ILE A 188 -4.12 -1.95 0.19
C ILE A 188 -5.01 -2.07 -1.06
N TYR A 189 -4.97 -3.22 -1.72
CA TYR A 189 -5.87 -3.51 -2.84
C TYR A 189 -7.34 -3.50 -2.45
N ARG A 190 -7.71 -4.12 -1.31
CA ARG A 190 -9.08 -4.04 -0.76
C ARG A 190 -9.50 -2.60 -0.49
N ALA A 191 -8.64 -1.80 0.13
CA ALA A 191 -8.90 -0.39 0.40
C ALA A 191 -9.14 0.41 -0.90
N ALA A 192 -8.28 0.22 -1.90
CA ALA A 192 -8.41 0.91 -3.18
C ALA A 192 -9.66 0.46 -3.95
N LEU A 193 -10.00 -0.84 -3.86
CA LEU A 193 -11.19 -1.41 -4.46
C LEU A 193 -12.47 -0.77 -3.93
N ASN A 194 -12.58 -0.57 -2.60
CA ASN A 194 -13.71 0.15 -1.99
C ASN A 194 -13.89 1.52 -2.64
N VAL A 195 -12.80 2.27 -2.79
CA VAL A 195 -12.82 3.59 -3.42
C VAL A 195 -13.25 3.50 -4.88
N PHE A 196 -12.67 2.58 -5.66
CA PHE A 196 -13.02 2.43 -7.07
C PHE A 196 -14.50 2.06 -7.27
N TYR A 197 -15.06 1.22 -6.40
CA TYR A 197 -16.48 0.87 -6.42
C TYR A 197 -17.40 1.98 -5.94
N HIS A 198 -16.95 2.81 -5.00
CA HIS A 198 -17.70 3.98 -4.57
C HIS A 198 -17.90 4.97 -5.72
N TYR A 199 -16.85 5.24 -6.51
CA TYR A 199 -16.93 6.24 -7.60
C TYR A 199 -17.45 5.69 -8.94
N GLN A 200 -17.28 4.40 -9.24
CA GLN A 200 -17.76 3.73 -10.46
C GLN A 200 -17.40 4.43 -11.80
N THR A 201 -16.34 5.25 -11.81
CA THR A 201 -15.94 5.95 -13.04
C THR A 201 -15.36 4.98 -14.07
N PRO A 202 -15.36 5.31 -15.38
CA PRO A 202 -14.73 4.47 -16.40
C PRO A 202 -13.27 4.12 -16.06
N LYS A 203 -12.52 5.07 -15.49
CA LYS A 203 -11.14 4.85 -15.05
C LYS A 203 -11.05 3.93 -13.83
N ALA A 204 -11.96 4.04 -12.87
CA ALA A 204 -12.03 3.11 -11.74
C ALA A 204 -12.28 1.67 -12.22
N MET A 205 -13.26 1.50 -13.13
CA MET A 205 -13.56 0.18 -13.71
C MET A 205 -12.40 -0.37 -14.54
N GLN A 206 -11.67 0.49 -15.25
CA GLN A 206 -10.46 0.09 -15.96
C GLN A 206 -9.33 -0.29 -15.00
N ALA A 207 -9.15 0.45 -13.89
CA ALA A 207 -8.16 0.14 -12.88
C ALA A 207 -8.40 -1.21 -12.21
N ILE A 208 -9.67 -1.60 -12.02
CA ILE A 208 -10.09 -2.93 -11.56
C ILE A 208 -9.74 -3.99 -12.62
N LYS A 209 -10.20 -3.83 -13.86
CA LYS A 209 -9.97 -4.81 -14.94
C LYS A 209 -8.50 -5.06 -15.25
N ASN A 210 -7.66 -4.04 -15.10
CA ASN A 210 -6.22 -4.16 -15.36
C ASN A 210 -5.47 -4.91 -14.24
N ARG A 211 -6.13 -5.24 -13.11
CA ARG A 211 -5.53 -5.88 -11.95
C ARG A 211 -6.32 -7.14 -11.58
N PRO A 212 -5.88 -8.32 -12.04
CA PRO A 212 -6.56 -9.58 -11.75
C PRO A 212 -6.78 -9.84 -10.26
N GLU A 213 -5.87 -9.35 -9.40
CA GLU A 213 -5.98 -9.45 -7.94
C GLU A 213 -7.18 -8.66 -7.40
N LEU A 214 -7.49 -7.49 -7.97
CA LEU A 214 -8.69 -6.74 -7.61
C LEU A 214 -9.96 -7.48 -8.04
N GLU A 215 -9.94 -8.13 -9.21
CA GLU A 215 -11.05 -9.00 -9.64
C GLU A 215 -11.21 -10.25 -8.75
N GLU A 216 -10.11 -10.82 -8.26
CA GLU A 216 -10.14 -11.96 -7.35
C GLU A 216 -10.75 -11.56 -6.00
N ILE A 217 -10.32 -10.42 -5.43
CA ILE A 217 -10.92 -9.86 -4.19
C ILE A 217 -12.43 -9.67 -4.34
N LEU A 218 -12.88 -9.21 -5.51
CA LEU A 218 -14.31 -9.07 -5.79
C LEU A 218 -15.05 -10.41 -5.82
N LYS A 219 -14.42 -11.44 -6.41
CA LYS A 219 -15.02 -12.77 -6.56
C LYS A 219 -15.04 -13.56 -5.25
N GLU A 220 -14.01 -13.40 -4.41
CA GLU A 220 -13.91 -14.09 -3.11
C GLU A 220 -15.08 -13.72 -2.18
N GLY A 221 -15.69 -12.55 -2.37
CA GLY A 221 -16.72 -12.07 -1.47
C GLY A 221 -16.18 -11.80 -0.05
N VAL A 222 -17.10 -11.47 0.86
CA VAL A 222 -16.81 -10.93 2.19
C VAL A 222 -15.89 -11.84 3.01
N VAL A 223 -14.85 -11.28 3.61
CA VAL A 223 -14.24 -11.88 4.82
C VAL A 223 -15.10 -11.41 5.99
N GLU A 224 -15.74 -12.33 6.71
CA GLU A 224 -16.56 -12.00 7.89
C GLU A 224 -15.75 -11.10 8.85
N GLY A 225 -16.18 -9.86 9.01
CA GLY A 225 -15.48 -8.87 9.82
C GLY A 225 -16.23 -7.54 9.88
N TYR A 226 -15.90 -6.74 10.89
CA TYR A 226 -16.41 -5.38 11.06
C TYR A 226 -15.40 -4.39 10.46
N GLY A 227 -15.88 -3.27 9.89
CA GLY A 227 -15.05 -2.14 9.46
C GLY A 227 -15.02 -1.90 7.95
N TRP A 228 -14.67 -0.67 7.56
CA TRP A 228 -14.72 -0.17 6.19
C TRP A 228 -13.88 -1.01 5.23
N LEU A 229 -12.69 -1.43 5.65
CA LEU A 229 -11.79 -2.25 4.82
C LEU A 229 -12.38 -3.64 4.47
N LEU A 230 -13.26 -4.15 5.32
CA LEU A 230 -13.89 -5.47 5.22
C LEU A 230 -15.35 -5.38 4.76
N LYS A 231 -15.87 -4.18 4.46
CA LYS A 231 -17.25 -4.00 3.98
C LYS A 231 -17.46 -4.75 2.68
N LYS A 232 -18.65 -5.31 2.52
CA LYS A 232 -19.08 -5.92 1.28
C LYS A 232 -19.12 -4.86 0.19
N ILE A 233 -18.34 -5.08 -0.86
CA ILE A 233 -18.42 -4.29 -2.09
C ILE A 233 -19.62 -4.83 -2.89
N PRO A 234 -20.59 -3.97 -3.24
CA PRO A 234 -21.84 -4.37 -3.90
C PRO A 234 -21.64 -4.88 -5.33
#